data_AF-A0A7L4BFS5-F1
#
_entry.id   AF-A0A7L4BFS5-F1
#
_cell.length_a   1.000
_cell.length_b   1.000
_cell.length_c   1.000
_cell.angle_alpha   90.00
_cell.angle_beta   90.00
_cell.angle_gamma   90.00
#
_symmetry.space_group_name_H-M   'P 1'
#
loop_
_entity.id
_entity.type
_entity.pdbx_description
1 polymer ?
#
loop_
_entity_poly.entity_id
_entity_poly.type
_entity_poly.pdbx_seq_one_letter_code
_entity_poly.pdbx_strand_id
1 'polypeptide(L)'
;VSCEGGCQNGGECISVNGVVKCLCASGWTGSRCQEAICPQGCRNNGACVAPGICSCPAGWVGGACHLAVCKLPCQHGGKCIAPNVCRCRLPYSGLQCTKKRKE
;
A
#
# COMPACT_ATOMS: atom_id res chain seq x y z
N VAL A 1 19.63 30.81 4.35
CA VAL A 1 19.83 29.36 4.17
C VAL A 1 19.10 28.96 2.90
N SER A 2 19.73 28.23 1.98
CA SER A 2 19.11 27.82 0.71
C SER A 2 19.41 26.35 0.44
N CYS A 3 18.38 25.56 0.12
CA CYS A 3 18.48 24.13 -0.14
C CYS A 3 18.50 23.92 -1.66
N GLU A 4 19.49 23.19 -2.16
CA GLU A 4 19.58 22.89 -3.59
C GLU A 4 18.36 22.06 -4.04
N GLY A 5 17.66 22.53 -5.06
CA GLY A 5 16.38 21.95 -5.51
C GLY A 5 15.18 22.24 -4.59
N GLY A 6 15.36 22.82 -3.41
CA GLY A 6 14.27 23.15 -2.49
C GLY A 6 13.65 21.94 -1.76
N CYS A 7 12.95 22.23 -0.66
CA CYS A 7 12.23 21.26 0.14
C CYS A 7 10.79 21.11 -0.36
N GLN A 8 10.30 19.88 -0.44
CA GLN A 8 8.97 19.54 -0.93
C GLN A 8 7.96 19.39 0.22
N ASN A 9 6.68 19.31 -0.11
CA ASN A 9 5.60 18.93 0.81
C ASN A 9 5.54 19.71 2.14
N GLY A 10 5.80 21.02 2.07
CA GLY A 10 5.79 21.89 3.24
C GLY A 10 7.04 21.79 4.13
N GLY A 11 8.11 21.16 3.63
CA GLY A 11 9.39 21.14 4.32
C GLY A 11 10.05 22.53 4.38
N GLU A 12 10.74 22.81 5.48
CA GLU A 12 11.43 24.07 5.73
C GLU A 12 12.94 23.90 5.55
N CYS A 13 13.59 24.83 4.85
CA CYS A 13 15.04 24.76 4.64
C CYS A 13 15.78 25.39 5.82
N ILE A 14 16.52 24.58 6.59
CA ILE A 14 17.21 25.00 7.81
C ILE A 14 18.72 24.73 7.73
N SER A 15 19.50 25.48 8.50
CA SER A 15 20.94 25.28 8.66
C SER A 15 21.24 24.94 10.11
N VAL A 16 21.84 23.77 10.33
CA VAL A 16 22.22 23.30 11.67
C VAL A 16 23.72 23.08 11.66
N ASN A 17 24.46 23.85 12.47
CA ASN A 17 25.93 23.80 12.53
C ASN A 17 26.63 23.94 11.16
N GLY A 18 26.08 24.79 10.28
CA GLY A 18 26.61 25.01 8.92
C GLY A 18 26.19 23.96 7.89
N VAL A 19 25.48 22.90 8.29
CA VAL A 19 24.92 21.90 7.38
C VAL A 19 23.49 22.30 7.01
N VAL A 20 23.24 22.48 5.72
CA VAL A 20 21.90 22.80 5.19
C VAL A 20 21.11 21.51 4.96
N LYS A 21 19.89 21.46 5.47
CA LYS A 21 18.98 20.32 5.30
C LYS A 21 17.51 20.76 5.29
N CYS A 22 16.64 19.91 4.77
CA CYS A 22 15.20 20.11 4.89
C CYS A 22 14.68 19.53 6.21
N LEU A 23 13.92 20.34 6.95
CA LEU A 23 13.08 19.89 8.05
C LEU A 23 11.71 19.50 7.48
N CYS A 24 11.34 18.23 7.57
CA CYS A 24 10.12 17.73 6.96
C CYS A 24 8.89 17.93 7.84
N ALA A 25 7.77 18.29 7.20
CA ALA A 25 6.47 18.28 7.82
C ALA A 25 6.07 16.85 8.25
N SER A 26 5.17 16.76 9.23
CA SER A 26 4.67 15.49 9.76
C SER A 26 4.19 14.56 8.65
N GLY A 27 4.73 13.34 8.64
CA GLY A 27 4.36 12.32 7.65
C GLY A 27 5.20 12.33 6.36
N TRP A 28 6.23 13.16 6.27
CA TRP A 28 7.18 13.19 5.14
C TRP A 28 8.62 12.91 5.59
N THR A 29 9.43 12.38 4.67
CA THR A 29 10.84 12.03 4.88
C THR A 29 11.64 12.19 3.58
N GLY A 30 12.93 11.86 3.64
CA GLY A 30 13.89 12.04 2.56
C GLY A 30 14.63 13.37 2.65
N SER A 31 15.74 13.49 1.92
CA SER A 31 16.63 14.67 1.95
C SER A 31 15.93 15.98 1.57
N ARG A 32 14.87 15.89 0.77
CA ARG A 32 14.05 17.02 0.31
C ARG A 32 12.58 16.87 0.70
N CYS A 33 12.27 16.01 1.68
CA CYS A 33 10.89 15.74 2.13
C CYS A 33 9.97 15.22 1.02
N GLN A 34 10.54 14.53 0.03
CA GLN A 34 9.84 14.02 -1.14
C GLN A 34 9.13 12.68 -0.90
N GLU A 35 9.48 11.96 0.17
CA GLU A 35 8.96 10.62 0.45
C GLU A 35 7.86 10.67 1.50
N ALA A 36 6.70 10.12 1.19
CA ALA A 36 5.61 9.99 2.15
C ALA A 36 5.87 8.84 3.14
N ILE A 37 5.47 9.02 4.39
CA ILE A 37 5.53 8.01 5.44
C ILE A 37 4.16 7.32 5.53
N CYS A 38 4.15 6.00 5.38
CA CYS A 38 2.99 5.16 5.64
C CYS A 38 3.29 4.24 6.84
N PRO A 39 2.85 4.58 8.08
CA PRO A 39 3.27 3.86 9.29
C PRO A 39 2.95 2.36 9.30
N GLN A 40 1.82 1.97 8.69
CA GLN A 40 1.41 0.56 8.57
C GLN A 40 2.05 -0.15 7.35
N GLY A 41 2.77 0.59 6.52
CA GLY A 41 3.30 0.16 5.23
C GLY A 41 2.21 -0.08 4.19
N CYS A 42 2.59 -0.02 2.91
CA CYS A 42 1.75 -0.45 1.81
C CYS A 42 2.14 -1.88 1.41
N ARG A 43 1.22 -2.83 1.52
CA ARG A 43 1.47 -4.25 1.23
C ARG A 43 1.25 -4.56 -0.26
N ASN A 44 1.65 -5.76 -0.66
CA ASN A 44 1.39 -6.32 -1.99
C ASN A 44 1.83 -5.39 -3.14
N ASN A 45 3.02 -4.78 -3.01
CA ASN A 45 3.58 -3.81 -3.97
C ASN A 45 2.77 -2.50 -4.10
N GLY A 46 1.99 -2.12 -3.07
CA GLY A 46 1.44 -0.78 -2.98
C GLY A 46 2.51 0.29 -2.75
N ALA A 47 2.23 1.51 -3.20
CA ALA A 47 3.12 2.67 -3.06
C ALA A 47 2.54 3.68 -2.07
N CYS A 48 3.37 4.24 -1.20
CA CYS A 48 2.95 5.34 -0.32
C CYS A 48 2.98 6.63 -1.13
N VAL A 49 1.80 7.19 -1.43
CA VAL A 49 1.65 8.37 -2.31
C VAL A 49 1.39 9.66 -1.55
N ALA A 50 0.93 9.54 -0.31
CA ALA A 50 0.81 10.63 0.64
C ALA A 50 0.88 10.05 2.08
N PRO A 51 1.08 10.88 3.11
CA PRO A 51 1.18 10.41 4.49
C PRO A 51 0.00 9.51 4.88
N GLY A 52 0.29 8.25 5.17
CA GLY A 52 -0.72 7.24 5.51
C GLY A 52 -1.64 6.79 4.36
N ILE A 53 -1.42 7.24 3.12
CA ILE A 53 -2.24 6.89 1.95
C ILE A 53 -1.44 6.01 1.00
N CYS A 54 -1.93 4.77 0.82
CA CYS A 54 -1.38 3.82 -0.12
C CYS A 54 -2.14 3.84 -1.45
N SER A 55 -1.41 3.92 -2.56
CA SER A 55 -1.90 3.55 -3.89
C SER A 55 -1.75 2.04 -4.07
N CYS A 56 -2.87 1.34 -4.23
CA CYS A 56 -2.90 -0.11 -4.32
C CYS A 56 -2.85 -0.60 -5.77
N PRO A 57 -2.13 -1.70 -6.04
CA PRO A 57 -2.17 -2.32 -7.35
C PRO A 57 -3.53 -2.97 -7.62
N ALA A 58 -3.80 -3.25 -8.90
CA ALA A 58 -5.06 -3.84 -9.33
C ALA A 58 -5.37 -5.14 -8.57
N GLY A 59 -6.58 -5.22 -8.01
CA GLY A 59 -7.03 -6.37 -7.22
C GLY A 59 -6.67 -6.34 -5.74
N TRP A 60 -6.09 -5.24 -5.23
CA TRP A 60 -5.85 -5.03 -3.80
C TRP A 60 -6.52 -3.75 -3.31
N VAL A 61 -7.06 -3.78 -2.10
CA VAL A 61 -7.76 -2.66 -1.46
C VAL A 61 -7.48 -2.60 0.06
N GLY A 62 -8.09 -1.61 0.72
CA GLY A 62 -7.88 -1.29 2.13
C GLY A 62 -6.71 -0.31 2.33
N GLY A 63 -6.65 0.33 3.51
CA GLY A 63 -5.67 1.41 3.77
C GLY A 63 -4.20 1.02 3.62
N ALA A 64 -3.89 -0.28 3.74
CA ALA A 64 -2.54 -0.83 3.57
C ALA A 64 -2.44 -1.81 2.37
N CYS A 65 -3.40 -1.80 1.44
CA CYS A 65 -3.47 -2.72 0.29
C CYS A 65 -3.43 -4.21 0.67
N HIS A 66 -4.02 -4.56 1.82
CA HIS A 66 -3.94 -5.91 2.41
C HIS A 66 -5.14 -6.80 2.07
N LEU A 67 -6.22 -6.22 1.53
CA LEU A 67 -7.43 -6.96 1.18
C LEU A 67 -7.41 -7.31 -0.31
N ALA A 68 -7.46 -8.60 -0.62
CA ALA A 68 -7.58 -9.07 -1.99
C ALA A 68 -9.00 -8.90 -2.51
N VAL A 69 -9.13 -8.52 -3.78
CA VAL A 69 -10.39 -8.41 -4.51
C VAL A 69 -10.49 -9.50 -5.55
N CYS A 70 -11.57 -10.25 -5.51
CA CYS A 70 -11.94 -11.21 -6.53
C CYS A 70 -13.08 -10.58 -7.35
N LYS A 71 -12.87 -10.35 -8.65
CA LYS A 71 -13.89 -9.77 -9.55
C LYS A 71 -15.17 -10.59 -9.54
N LEU A 72 -15.00 -11.90 -9.47
CA LEU A 72 -16.07 -12.83 -9.23
C LEU A 72 -15.98 -13.36 -7.79
N PRO A 73 -17.07 -13.34 -7.01
CA PRO A 73 -17.03 -13.75 -5.62
C PRO A 73 -16.71 -15.25 -5.48
N CYS A 74 -15.95 -15.58 -4.43
CA CYS A 74 -15.70 -16.95 -4.03
C CYS A 74 -16.99 -17.54 -3.41
N GLN A 75 -17.49 -18.63 -3.98
CA GLN A 75 -18.73 -19.26 -3.55
C GLN A 75 -18.51 -20.25 -2.40
N HIS A 76 -19.61 -20.71 -1.80
CA HIS A 76 -19.63 -21.76 -0.77
C HIS A 76 -18.67 -21.49 0.42
N GLY A 77 -18.56 -20.22 0.83
CA GLY A 77 -17.71 -19.81 1.96
C GLY A 77 -16.20 -19.80 1.65
N GLY A 78 -15.82 -19.82 0.37
CA GLY A 78 -14.45 -19.55 -0.04
C GLY A 78 -14.01 -18.13 0.31
N LYS A 79 -12.70 -17.93 0.51
CA LYS A 79 -12.12 -16.60 0.81
C LYS A 79 -11.21 -16.15 -0.32
N CYS A 80 -11.33 -14.88 -0.72
CA CYS A 80 -10.38 -14.27 -1.63
C CYS A 80 -9.05 -14.04 -0.89
N ILE A 81 -7.97 -14.64 -1.38
CA ILE A 81 -6.64 -14.56 -0.74
C ILE A 81 -5.61 -13.82 -1.60
N ALA A 82 -5.89 -13.69 -2.89
CA ALA A 82 -5.12 -12.91 -3.86
C ALA A 82 -6.08 -12.47 -4.98
N PRO A 83 -5.69 -11.52 -5.85
CA PRO A 83 -6.53 -11.05 -6.96
C PRO A 83 -7.08 -12.21 -7.80
N ASN A 84 -8.41 -12.38 -7.76
CA ASN A 84 -9.12 -13.50 -8.43
C ASN A 84 -8.69 -14.92 -8.01
N VAL A 85 -8.05 -15.08 -6.85
CA VAL A 85 -7.65 -16.37 -6.29
C VAL A 85 -8.47 -16.66 -5.04
N CYS A 86 -9.34 -17.67 -5.16
CA CYS A 86 -10.17 -18.15 -4.07
C CYS A 86 -9.52 -19.33 -3.35
N ARG A 87 -9.41 -19.23 -2.02
CA ARG A 87 -9.16 -20.37 -1.15
C ARG A 87 -10.50 -21.05 -0.84
N CYS A 88 -10.71 -22.20 -1.44
CA CYS A 88 -11.94 -22.97 -1.29
C CYS A 88 -11.97 -23.78 0.00
N ARG A 89 -13.16 -23.89 0.59
CA ARG A 89 -13.44 -24.88 1.64
C ARG A 89 -13.75 -26.23 1.00
N LEU A 90 -13.22 -27.30 1.57
CA LEU A 90 -13.61 -28.66 1.18
C LEU A 90 -15.13 -28.86 1.36
N PRO A 91 -15.80 -29.63 0.48
CA PRO A 91 -15.25 -30.38 -0.68
C PRO A 91 -15.11 -29.53 -1.96
N TYR A 92 -15.31 -28.21 -1.92
CA TYR A 92 -15.32 -27.38 -3.13
C TYR A 92 -13.92 -27.10 -3.72
N SER A 93 -13.87 -26.82 -5.02
CA SER A 93 -12.69 -26.50 -5.82
C SER A 93 -13.04 -25.62 -7.04
N GLY A 94 -12.00 -25.27 -7.81
CA GLY A 94 -12.09 -24.37 -8.97
C GLY A 94 -11.91 -22.89 -8.60
N LEU A 95 -11.83 -22.03 -9.61
CA LEU A 95 -11.50 -20.60 -9.45
C LEU A 95 -12.46 -19.84 -8.54
N GLN A 96 -13.75 -20.21 -8.52
CA GLN A 96 -14.78 -19.59 -7.70
C GLN A 96 -15.33 -20.53 -6.62
N CYS A 97 -14.71 -21.69 -6.38
CA CYS A 97 -15.20 -22.68 -5.42
C CYS A 97 -16.62 -23.20 -5.72
N THR A 98 -17.01 -23.25 -7.00
CA THR A 98 -18.33 -23.73 -7.44
C THR A 98 -18.36 -25.23 -7.70
N LYS A 99 -17.21 -25.85 -7.98
CA LYS A 99 -17.15 -27.28 -8.29
C LYS A 99 -17.03 -28.08 -7.00
N LYS A 100 -17.97 -29.00 -6.74
CA LYS A 100 -17.81 -29.98 -5.67
C LYS A 100 -16.82 -31.04 -6.15
N ARG A 101 -15.74 -31.29 -5.40
CA ARG A 101 -14.86 -32.44 -5.66
C ARG A 101 -15.69 -33.69 -5.45
N LYS A 102 -15.71 -34.56 -6.46
CA LYS A 102 -16.17 -35.94 -6.29
C LYS A 102 -15.01 -36.69 -5.66
N GLU A 103 -15.28 -37.35 -4.54
CA GLU A 103 -14.37 -38.37 -3.98
C GLU A 103 -14.20 -39.52 -4.95
#